data_AF-A0A368ED83-F1
#
_entry.id   AF-A0A368ED83-F1
#
_cell.length_a   1.000
_cell.length_b   1.000
_cell.length_c   1.000
_cell.angle_alpha   90.00
_cell.angle_beta   90.00
_cell.angle_gamma   90.00
#
_symmetry.space_group_name_H-M   'P 1'
#
loop_
_entity.id
_entity.type
_entity.pdbx_description
1 polymer ?
#
loop_
_entity_poly.entity_id
_entity_poly.type
_entity_poly.pdbx_seq_one_letter_code
_entity_poly.pdbx_strand_id
1 'polypeptide(L)'
;MADFNIVDGVILAIVIVSSLLAYSRGLVRELMSIAAWVIAAFLAYFLAPEVLPFVQEIPYIGPILSDSCELAILASFAAVFAVALMLISFFTPLLSVVINKTSLNRPDQALGFIFGVLRGIALIAISFFAYQTILSSGTFIIVEESQSARVFEGMANDIAEKNPEKVLGWLTIQYEELVSVCTN
;
A
#
# COMPACT_ATOMS: atom_id res chain seq x y z
N MET A 1 12.63 31.91 13.35
CA MET A 1 13.26 31.12 12.27
C MET A 1 12.75 29.72 12.49
N ALA A 2 12.11 29.10 11.50
CA ALA A 2 11.47 27.79 11.70
C ALA A 2 12.56 26.76 12.03
N ASP A 3 12.45 26.10 13.18
CA ASP A 3 13.40 25.08 13.62
C ASP A 3 13.17 23.82 12.78
N PHE A 4 14.10 23.56 11.86
CA PHE A 4 14.05 22.37 11.00
C PHE A 4 14.31 21.14 11.87
N ASN A 5 13.27 20.32 12.06
CA ASN A 5 13.35 19.13 12.91
C ASN A 5 13.84 17.92 12.08
N ILE A 6 14.39 16.91 12.76
CA ILE A 6 14.78 15.61 12.18
C ILE A 6 13.62 15.00 11.38
N VAL A 7 12.37 15.17 11.84
CA VAL A 7 11.18 14.68 11.14
C VAL A 7 11.00 15.33 9.77
N ASP A 8 11.21 16.65 9.65
CA ASP A 8 11.16 17.34 8.35
C ASP A 8 12.27 16.85 7.42
N GLY A 9 13.45 16.56 7.96
CA GLY A 9 14.55 15.92 7.22
C GLY A 9 14.19 14.54 6.67
N VAL A 10 13.54 13.69 7.48
CA VAL A 10 13.11 12.35 7.05
C VAL A 10 12.01 12.43 6.00
N ILE A 11 10.99 13.26 6.21
CA ILE A 11 9.90 13.50 5.25
C ILE A 11 10.49 13.95 3.90
N LEU A 12 11.39 14.94 3.92
CA LEU A 12 12.04 15.43 2.72
C LEU A 12 12.86 14.33 2.04
N ALA A 13 13.62 13.54 2.81
CA ALA A 13 14.40 12.43 2.28
C ALA A 13 13.51 11.38 1.60
N ILE A 14 12.36 11.02 2.19
CA ILE A 14 11.40 10.08 1.61
C ILE A 14 10.89 10.59 0.27
N VAL A 15 10.48 11.87 0.18
CA VAL A 15 9.97 12.45 -1.07
C VAL A 15 11.06 12.53 -2.14
N ILE A 16 12.28 12.95 -1.77
CA ILE A 16 13.42 13.02 -2.72
C ILE A 16 13.78 11.64 -3.24
N VAL A 17 13.94 10.65 -2.35
CA VAL A 17 14.28 9.28 -2.75
C VAL A 17 13.16 8.67 -3.60
N SER A 18 11.90 8.84 -3.21
CA SER A 18 10.74 8.35 -3.98
C SER A 18 10.71 8.95 -5.38
N SER A 19 10.87 10.27 -5.49
CA SER A 19 10.86 10.99 -6.77
C SER A 19 12.04 10.62 -7.67
N LEU A 20 13.25 10.47 -7.11
CA LEU A 20 14.44 10.09 -7.88
C LEU A 20 14.36 8.64 -8.37
N LEU A 21 13.87 7.72 -7.53
CA LEU A 21 13.67 6.32 -7.91
C LEU A 21 12.55 6.13 -8.93
N ALA A 22 11.53 6.98 -8.91
CA ALA A 22 10.45 6.95 -9.91
C ALA A 22 10.89 7.62 -11.22
N TYR A 23 11.71 8.68 -11.16
CA TYR A 23 12.33 9.27 -12.34
C TYR A 23 13.21 8.27 -13.08
N SER A 24 14.01 7.46 -12.36
CA SER A 24 14.88 6.46 -13.00
C SER A 24 14.12 5.28 -13.59
N ARG A 25 12.93 4.97 -13.07
CA ARG A 25 12.08 3.87 -13.56
C ARG A 25 11.09 4.31 -14.64
N GLY A 26 10.64 5.56 -14.63
CA GLY A 26 9.59 6.08 -15.51
C GLY A 26 8.17 5.79 -15.00
N LEU A 27 7.20 6.62 -15.41
CA LEU A 27 5.80 6.50 -14.97
C LEU A 27 5.20 5.14 -15.36
N VAL A 28 5.44 4.66 -16.58
CA VAL A 28 4.80 3.43 -17.05
C VAL A 28 5.18 2.25 -16.17
N ARG A 29 6.44 2.15 -15.74
CA ARG A 29 6.88 1.05 -14.86
C ARG A 29 6.26 1.16 -13.46
N GLU A 30 6.12 2.37 -12.94
CA GLU A 30 5.43 2.59 -11.66
C GLU A 30 3.94 2.21 -11.74
N LEU A 31 3.24 2.60 -12.80
CA LEU A 31 1.83 2.24 -13.00
C LEU A 31 1.63 0.73 -13.17
N MET A 32 2.53 0.05 -13.89
CA MET A 32 2.51 -1.40 -13.99
C MET A 32 2.70 -2.09 -12.64
N SER A 33 3.59 -1.55 -11.80
CA SER A 33 3.77 -2.06 -10.44
C SER A 33 2.47 -1.93 -9.65
N ILE A 34 1.81 -0.77 -9.69
CA ILE A 34 0.52 -0.59 -9.00
C ILE A 34 -0.53 -1.55 -9.56
N ALA A 35 -0.62 -1.69 -10.88
CA ALA A 35 -1.54 -2.62 -11.52
C ALA A 35 -1.29 -4.06 -11.08
N ALA A 36 -0.03 -4.48 -10.95
CA ALA A 36 0.31 -5.81 -10.45
C ALA A 36 -0.18 -6.04 -9.02
N TRP A 37 0.00 -5.06 -8.12
CA TRP A 37 -0.52 -5.12 -6.75
C TRP A 37 -2.06 -5.19 -6.73
N VAL A 38 -2.74 -4.38 -7.55
CA VAL A 38 -4.22 -4.38 -7.63
C VAL A 38 -4.75 -5.70 -8.17
N ILE A 39 -4.17 -6.22 -9.26
CA ILE A 39 -4.58 -7.49 -9.86
C ILE A 39 -4.30 -8.65 -8.88
N ALA A 40 -3.15 -8.65 -8.20
CA ALA A 40 -2.84 -9.66 -7.20
C ALA A 40 -3.83 -9.62 -6.02
N ALA A 41 -4.20 -8.43 -5.54
CA ALA A 41 -5.18 -8.27 -4.47
C ALA A 41 -6.57 -8.76 -4.91
N PHE A 42 -6.97 -8.43 -6.13
CA PHE A 42 -8.22 -8.91 -6.72
C PHE A 42 -8.23 -10.43 -6.80
N LEU A 43 -7.19 -11.05 -7.38
CA LEU A 43 -7.08 -12.50 -7.46
C LEU A 43 -7.09 -13.16 -6.08
N ALA A 44 -6.36 -12.60 -5.12
CA ALA A 44 -6.34 -13.08 -3.75
C ALA A 44 -7.73 -13.06 -3.10
N TYR A 45 -8.52 -12.02 -3.33
CA TYR A 45 -9.87 -11.91 -2.80
C TYR A 45 -10.78 -13.05 -3.29
N PHE A 46 -10.76 -13.34 -4.60
CA PHE A 46 -11.62 -14.38 -5.18
C PHE A 46 -11.14 -15.80 -4.90
N LEU A 47 -9.83 -16.03 -4.87
CA LEU A 47 -9.25 -17.37 -4.74
C LEU A 47 -8.96 -17.77 -3.28
N ALA A 48 -8.98 -16.83 -2.33
CA ALA A 48 -8.74 -17.13 -0.91
C ALA A 48 -9.66 -18.22 -0.34
N PRO A 49 -10.99 -18.22 -0.61
CA PRO A 49 -11.88 -19.28 -0.12
C PRO A 49 -11.56 -20.66 -0.69
N GLU A 50 -11.15 -20.74 -1.95
CA GLU A 50 -10.78 -21.99 -2.62
C GLU A 50 -9.47 -22.57 -2.08
N VAL A 51 -8.55 -21.70 -1.63
CA VAL A 51 -7.22 -22.07 -1.13
C VAL A 51 -7.24 -22.37 0.39
N LEU A 52 -8.29 -21.96 1.10
CA LEU A 52 -8.50 -22.19 2.52
C LEU A 52 -8.22 -23.62 3.01
N PRO A 53 -8.81 -24.69 2.43
CA PRO A 53 -8.58 -26.05 2.93
C PRO A 53 -7.11 -26.46 2.80
N PHE A 54 -6.45 -26.07 1.71
CA PHE A 54 -5.04 -26.41 1.48
C PHE A 54 -4.10 -25.74 2.49
N VAL A 55 -4.43 -24.52 2.93
CA VAL A 55 -3.64 -23.81 3.96
C VAL A 55 -3.78 -24.45 5.34
N GLN A 56 -4.98 -24.95 5.66
CA GLN A 56 -5.26 -25.63 6.93
C GLN A 56 -4.58 -27.02 7.01
N GLU A 57 -4.30 -27.66 5.88
CA GLU A 57 -3.62 -28.97 5.85
C GLU A 57 -2.08 -28.87 6.04
N ILE A 58 -1.51 -27.66 6.10
CA ILE A 58 -0.05 -27.50 6.20
C ILE A 58 0.43 -27.96 7.60
N PRO A 59 1.27 -29.00 7.70
CA PRO A 59 1.57 -29.68 8.97
C PRO A 59 2.24 -28.83 10.06
N TYR A 60 2.72 -27.62 9.74
CA TYR A 60 3.32 -26.68 10.71
C TYR A 60 2.49 -25.41 10.96
N ILE A 61 1.58 -25.07 10.05
CA ILE A 61 0.84 -23.79 10.06
C ILE A 61 -0.65 -24.05 10.28
N GLY A 62 -1.15 -25.14 9.71
CA GLY A 62 -2.51 -25.65 9.86
C GLY A 62 -3.00 -25.70 11.31
N PRO A 63 -2.26 -26.32 12.25
CA PRO A 63 -2.68 -26.40 13.66
C PRO A 63 -2.76 -25.04 14.37
N ILE A 64 -2.03 -24.03 13.90
CA ILE A 64 -2.05 -22.66 14.47
C ILE A 64 -3.23 -21.86 13.89
N LEU A 65 -3.56 -22.10 12.62
CA LEU A 65 -4.64 -21.43 11.91
C LEU A 65 -6.00 -22.10 12.10
N SER A 66 -6.03 -23.37 12.50
CA SER A 66 -7.27 -24.13 12.74
C SER A 66 -8.07 -23.62 13.94
N ASP A 67 -7.43 -22.90 14.86
CA ASP A 67 -8.10 -22.33 16.04
C ASP A 67 -9.04 -21.17 15.67
N SER A 68 -8.80 -20.50 14.54
CA SER A 68 -9.61 -19.37 14.07
C SER A 68 -9.73 -19.39 12.55
N CYS A 69 -10.92 -19.72 12.04
CA CYS A 69 -11.19 -19.70 10.60
C CYS A 69 -10.90 -18.31 9.98
N GLU A 70 -11.16 -17.22 10.71
CA GLU A 70 -10.82 -15.85 10.27
C GLU A 70 -9.31 -15.68 10.00
N LEU A 71 -8.45 -16.25 10.85
CA LEU A 71 -7.01 -16.24 10.62
C LEU A 71 -6.63 -17.10 9.42
N ALA A 72 -7.28 -18.26 9.23
CA ALA A 72 -7.02 -19.15 8.12
C ALA A 72 -7.38 -18.52 6.76
N ILE A 73 -8.50 -17.78 6.66
CA ILE A 73 -8.88 -17.09 5.42
C ILE A 73 -7.95 -15.91 5.11
N LEU A 74 -7.52 -15.16 6.13
CA LEU A 74 -6.51 -14.11 5.96
C LEU A 74 -5.15 -14.68 5.52
N ALA A 75 -4.74 -15.81 6.08
CA ALA A 75 -3.53 -16.51 5.66
C ALA A 75 -3.64 -16.99 4.21
N SER A 76 -4.81 -17.49 3.81
CA SER A 76 -5.09 -17.93 2.44
C SER A 76 -5.06 -16.77 1.45
N PHE A 77 -5.66 -15.64 1.81
CA PHE A 77 -5.55 -14.40 1.05
C PHE A 77 -4.09 -13.99 0.88
N ALA A 78 -3.30 -13.95 1.96
CA ALA A 78 -1.89 -13.57 1.91
C ALA A 78 -1.06 -14.53 1.04
N ALA A 79 -1.32 -15.83 1.12
CA ALA A 79 -0.65 -16.85 0.32
C ALA A 79 -0.94 -16.66 -1.17
N VAL A 80 -2.22 -16.54 -1.56
CA VAL A 80 -2.60 -16.30 -2.97
C VAL A 80 -2.05 -14.98 -3.45
N PHE A 81 -2.16 -13.92 -2.64
CA PHE A 81 -1.64 -12.60 -2.96
C PHE A 81 -0.15 -12.64 -3.29
N ALA A 82 0.66 -13.29 -2.45
CA ALA A 82 2.10 -13.43 -2.65
C ALA A 82 2.42 -14.21 -3.93
N VAL A 83 1.73 -15.33 -4.18
CA VAL A 83 1.94 -16.15 -5.38
C VAL A 83 1.53 -15.39 -6.65
N ALA A 84 0.35 -14.76 -6.65
CA ALA A 84 -0.13 -13.96 -7.77
C ALA A 84 0.81 -12.79 -8.07
N LEU A 85 1.25 -12.07 -7.03
CA LEU A 85 2.19 -10.96 -7.17
C LEU A 85 3.54 -11.44 -7.70
N MET A 86 4.05 -12.59 -7.23
CA MET A 86 5.28 -13.20 -7.73
C MET A 86 5.17 -13.54 -9.22
N LEU A 87 4.07 -14.18 -9.63
CA LEU A 87 3.81 -14.54 -11.02
C LEU A 87 3.71 -13.29 -11.90
N ILE A 88 2.91 -12.30 -11.51
CA ILE A 88 2.73 -11.06 -12.29
C ILE A 88 4.04 -10.26 -12.38
N SER A 89 4.77 -10.16 -11.26
CA SER A 89 6.04 -9.41 -11.20
C SER A 89 7.12 -10.01 -12.09
N PHE A 90 7.08 -11.32 -12.36
CA PHE A 90 7.98 -11.97 -13.29
C PHE A 90 7.82 -11.47 -14.74
N PHE A 91 6.62 -11.01 -15.13
CA PHE A 91 6.35 -10.51 -16.48
C PHE A 91 6.68 -9.02 -16.69
N THR A 92 6.80 -8.24 -15.60
CA THR A 92 7.15 -6.80 -15.64
C THR A 92 8.44 -6.44 -16.43
N PRO A 93 9.56 -7.18 -16.33
CA PRO A 93 10.77 -6.85 -17.08
C PRO A 93 10.64 -7.05 -18.60
N LEU A 94 9.69 -7.87 -19.08
CA LEU A 94 9.49 -8.08 -20.52
C LEU A 94 8.90 -6.81 -21.20
N LEU A 95 7.96 -6.13 -20.55
CA LEU A 95 7.34 -4.92 -21.13
C LEU A 95 8.28 -3.71 -21.07
N SER A 96 9.20 -3.70 -20.12
CA SER A 96 10.27 -2.71 -19.98
C SER A 96 11.17 -2.62 -21.22
N VAL A 97 11.36 -3.73 -21.95
CA VAL A 97 12.16 -3.77 -23.18
C VAL A 97 11.43 -3.08 -24.35
N VAL A 98 10.10 -3.16 -24.38
CA VAL A 98 9.26 -2.59 -25.45
C VAL A 98 9.27 -1.06 -25.38
N ILE A 99 9.12 -0.51 -24.17
CA ILE A 99 9.05 0.94 -23.94
C ILE A 99 10.41 1.59 -24.20
N ASN A 100 11.51 0.94 -23.82
CA ASN A 100 12.88 1.43 -24.03
C ASN A 100 13.24 1.68 -25.51
N LYS A 101 12.48 1.13 -26.46
CA LYS A 101 12.69 1.35 -27.90
C LYS A 101 11.97 2.59 -28.45
N THR A 102 11.13 3.25 -27.65
CA THR A 102 10.37 4.43 -28.09
C THR A 102 11.05 5.75 -27.68
N SER A 103 10.86 6.80 -28.48
CA SER A 103 11.38 8.15 -28.21
C SER A 103 10.73 8.83 -26.98
N LEU A 104 9.70 8.21 -26.40
CA LEU A 104 8.91 8.73 -25.27
C LEU A 104 9.59 8.62 -23.89
N ASN A 105 10.87 8.21 -23.84
CA ASN A 105 11.58 8.00 -22.58
C ASN A 105 11.71 9.28 -21.72
N ARG A 106 11.92 10.45 -22.33
CA ARG A 106 12.06 11.72 -21.59
C ARG A 106 10.76 12.19 -20.90
N PRO A 107 9.60 12.27 -21.59
CA PRO A 107 8.35 12.62 -20.91
C PRO A 107 7.92 11.57 -19.88
N ASP A 108 8.18 10.29 -20.12
CA ASP A 108 7.89 9.21 -19.15
C ASP A 108 8.65 9.38 -17.82
N GLN A 109 9.94 9.76 -17.89
CA GLN A 109 10.74 10.04 -16.68
C GLN A 109 10.25 11.28 -15.93
N ALA A 110 9.89 12.35 -16.64
CA ALA A 110 9.35 13.57 -16.02
C ALA A 110 8.02 13.30 -15.29
N LEU A 111 7.13 12.54 -15.92
CA LEU A 111 5.88 12.10 -15.28
C LEU A 111 6.16 11.12 -14.12
N GLY A 112 7.18 10.27 -14.25
CA GLY A 112 7.66 9.39 -13.18
C GLY A 112 8.11 10.16 -11.95
N PHE A 113 8.84 11.27 -12.12
CA PHE A 113 9.22 12.16 -11.02
C PHE A 113 7.99 12.72 -10.28
N ILE A 114 7.02 13.28 -11.02
CA ILE A 114 5.78 13.83 -10.43
C ILE A 114 5.03 12.74 -9.67
N PHE A 115 4.89 11.56 -10.27
CA PHE A 115 4.29 10.40 -9.62
C PHE A 115 5.04 10.01 -8.33
N GLY A 116 6.38 9.99 -8.36
CA GLY A 116 7.19 9.66 -7.19
C GLY A 116 7.05 10.68 -6.05
N VAL A 117 6.88 11.97 -6.37
CA VAL A 117 6.54 13.01 -5.37
C VAL A 117 5.18 12.72 -4.74
N LEU A 118 4.14 12.49 -5.56
CA LEU A 118 2.79 12.17 -5.09
C LEU A 118 2.78 10.90 -4.23
N ARG A 119 3.51 9.87 -4.63
CA ARG A 119 3.69 8.63 -3.87
C ARG A 119 4.39 8.89 -2.53
N GLY A 120 5.44 9.71 -2.51
CA GLY A 120 6.14 10.07 -1.28
C GLY A 120 5.22 10.78 -0.28
N ILE A 121 4.44 11.75 -0.77
CA ILE A 121 3.39 12.45 -0.02
C ILE A 121 2.35 11.45 0.52
N ALA A 122 1.86 10.53 -0.32
CA ALA A 122 0.89 9.51 0.09
C ALA A 122 1.45 8.57 1.17
N LEU A 123 2.70 8.12 1.05
CA LEU A 123 3.34 7.26 2.05
C LEU A 123 3.44 7.95 3.42
N ILE A 124 3.73 9.26 3.43
CA ILE A 124 3.82 10.06 4.65
C ILE A 124 2.44 10.23 5.29
N ALA A 125 1.41 10.52 4.48
CA ALA A 125 0.04 10.61 4.95
C ALA A 125 -0.46 9.29 5.56
N ILE A 126 -0.21 8.15 4.88
CA ILE A 126 -0.56 6.82 5.40
C ILE A 126 0.21 6.52 6.69
N SER A 127 1.49 6.87 6.77
CA SER A 127 2.31 6.66 7.97
C SER A 127 1.78 7.46 9.16
N PHE A 128 1.37 8.71 8.94
CA PHE A 128 0.80 9.55 9.97
C PHE A 128 -0.58 9.06 10.43
N PHE A 129 -1.42 8.63 9.49
CA PHE A 129 -2.71 8.01 9.82
C PHE A 129 -2.52 6.73 10.63
N ALA A 130 -1.66 5.80 10.17
CA ALA A 130 -1.36 4.57 10.88
C ALA A 130 -0.79 4.84 12.28
N TYR A 131 0.06 5.87 12.43
CA TYR A 131 0.57 6.30 13.73
C TYR A 131 -0.57 6.73 14.67
N GLN A 132 -1.46 7.60 14.23
CA GLN A 132 -2.59 8.07 15.06
C GLN A 132 -3.51 6.91 15.47
N THR A 133 -3.80 5.99 14.55
CA THR A 133 -4.71 4.86 14.81
C THR A 133 -4.09 3.77 15.70
N ILE A 134 -2.80 3.46 15.53
CA ILE A 134 -2.16 2.32 16.20
C ILE A 134 -1.43 2.73 17.49
N LEU A 135 -0.81 3.92 17.53
CA LEU A 135 0.06 4.38 18.63
C LEU A 135 -0.59 5.45 19.54
N SER A 136 -1.90 5.40 19.78
CA SER A 136 -2.65 6.34 20.64
C SER A 136 -2.16 6.44 22.12
N SER A 137 -1.01 5.88 22.48
CA SER A 137 -0.43 5.85 23.84
C SER A 137 0.95 6.51 23.99
N GLY A 138 1.42 7.34 23.04
CA GLY A 138 2.69 8.07 23.21
C GLY A 138 2.77 9.36 22.41
N THR A 139 2.60 10.50 23.07
CA THR A 139 2.88 11.83 22.50
C THR A 139 4.38 12.00 22.29
N PHE A 140 4.84 11.94 21.04
CA PHE A 140 6.11 12.56 20.68
C PHE A 140 5.85 14.00 20.21
N ILE A 141 6.31 14.96 21.02
CA ILE A 141 6.31 16.43 20.83
C ILE A 141 6.97 16.87 19.50
N ILE A 142 7.53 15.93 18.74
CA ILE A 142 8.39 16.14 17.57
C ILE A 142 7.56 16.42 16.29
N VAL A 143 6.27 16.05 16.25
CA VAL A 143 5.41 16.28 15.06
C VAL A 143 4.64 17.60 15.12
N GLU A 144 4.39 18.14 16.32
CA GLU A 144 3.64 19.41 16.52
C GLU A 144 4.38 20.67 16.03
N GLU A 145 5.72 20.61 15.84
CA GLU A 145 6.52 21.73 15.32
C GLU A 145 6.80 21.71 13.81
N SER A 146 6.37 20.67 13.09
CA SER A 146 6.65 20.53 11.66
C SER A 146 5.70 21.37 10.79
N GLN A 147 6.27 22.22 9.92
CA GLN A 147 5.51 22.95 8.87
C GLN A 147 4.81 21.99 7.90
N SER A 148 5.40 20.82 7.69
CA SER A 148 4.86 19.75 6.85
C SER A 148 3.56 19.22 7.47
N ALA A 149 3.55 18.96 8.78
CA ALA A 149 2.38 18.45 9.50
C ALA A 149 1.14 19.34 9.30
N ARG A 150 1.28 20.68 9.31
CA ARG A 150 0.17 21.62 9.08
C ARG A 150 -0.44 21.54 7.67
N VAL A 151 0.37 21.28 6.64
CA VAL A 151 -0.12 21.12 5.24
C VAL A 151 -0.82 19.78 5.08
N PHE A 152 -0.28 18.73 5.70
CA PHE A 152 -0.86 17.39 5.68
C PHE A 152 -2.12 17.29 6.56
N GLU A 153 -2.22 18.03 7.66
CA GLU A 153 -3.44 18.19 8.46
C GLU A 153 -4.58 18.79 7.63
N GLY A 154 -4.31 19.80 6.78
CA GLY A 154 -5.33 20.35 5.89
C GLY A 154 -5.91 19.30 4.93
N MET A 155 -5.05 18.51 4.28
CA MET A 155 -5.47 17.40 3.42
C MET A 155 -6.15 16.26 4.21
N ALA A 156 -5.66 15.94 5.40
CA ALA A 156 -6.24 14.91 6.26
C ALA A 156 -7.61 15.33 6.80
N ASN A 157 -7.79 16.60 7.16
CA ASN A 157 -9.06 17.18 7.58
C ASN A 157 -10.07 17.23 6.43
N ASP A 158 -9.65 17.57 5.21
CA ASP A 158 -10.53 17.49 4.03
C ASP A 158 -11.01 16.05 3.73
N ILE A 159 -10.19 15.04 4.05
CA ILE A 159 -10.54 13.62 3.92
C ILE A 159 -11.44 13.18 5.09
N ALA A 160 -11.16 13.65 6.32
CA ALA A 160 -11.96 13.37 7.51
C ALA A 160 -13.33 14.08 7.51
N GLU A 161 -13.44 15.25 6.88
CA GLU A 161 -14.68 16.00 6.75
C GLU A 161 -15.60 15.41 5.67
N LYS A 162 -15.03 14.65 4.70
CA LYS A 162 -15.77 13.87 3.70
C LYS A 162 -16.28 12.50 4.17
N ASN A 163 -16.34 12.29 5.49
CA ASN A 163 -16.99 11.17 6.16
C ASN A 163 -16.16 9.85 6.12
N PRO A 164 -15.18 9.67 7.02
CA PRO A 164 -14.29 8.51 7.08
C PRO A 164 -15.03 7.18 7.22
N GLU A 165 -16.23 7.18 7.79
CA GLU A 165 -17.10 6.00 7.89
C GLU A 165 -17.49 5.41 6.52
N LYS A 166 -17.54 6.20 5.44
CA LYS A 166 -17.82 5.64 4.10
C LYS A 166 -16.65 4.87 3.52
N VAL A 167 -15.43 5.34 3.76
CA VAL A 167 -14.21 4.66 3.28
C VAL A 167 -13.96 3.40 4.11
N LEU A 168 -14.13 3.49 5.43
CA LEU A 168 -14.03 2.34 6.33
C LEU A 168 -15.17 1.36 6.10
N GLY A 169 -16.40 1.83 5.87
CA GLY A 169 -17.58 1.00 5.62
C GLY A 169 -17.46 0.11 4.38
N TRP A 170 -16.85 0.61 3.29
CA TRP A 170 -16.57 -0.23 2.12
C TRP A 170 -15.56 -1.34 2.45
N LEU A 171 -14.48 -1.03 3.19
CA LEU A 171 -13.50 -2.02 3.63
C LEU A 171 -14.10 -3.06 4.57
N THR A 172 -14.94 -2.64 5.52
CA THR A 172 -15.60 -3.57 6.45
C THR A 172 -16.56 -4.50 5.74
N ILE A 173 -17.32 -4.01 4.76
CA ILE A 173 -18.21 -4.86 3.94
C ILE A 173 -17.39 -5.94 3.21
N GLN A 174 -16.27 -5.57 2.59
CA GLN A 174 -15.43 -6.52 1.86
C GLN A 174 -14.77 -7.54 2.80
N TYR A 175 -14.37 -7.11 4.00
CA TYR A 175 -13.85 -8.00 5.04
C TYR A 175 -14.93 -8.98 5.53
N GLU A 176 -16.11 -8.47 5.89
CA GLU A 176 -17.24 -9.29 6.33
C GLU A 176 -17.67 -10.29 5.26
N GLU A 177 -17.70 -9.87 3.99
CA GLU A 177 -17.99 -10.76 2.86
C GLU A 177 -16.94 -11.88 2.73
N LEU A 178 -15.65 -11.54 2.83
CA LEU A 178 -14.56 -12.52 2.74
C LEU A 178 -14.59 -13.52 3.91
N VAL A 179 -14.89 -13.05 5.12
CA VAL A 179 -14.92 -13.87 6.34
C VAL A 179 -16.25 -14.61 6.51
N SER A 180 -17.31 -14.24 5.78
CA SER A 180 -18.62 -14.92 5.84
C SER A 180 -18.53 -16.43 5.58
N VAL A 181 -17.53 -16.86 4.79
CA VAL A 181 -17.20 -18.28 4.53
C VAL A 181 -16.94 -19.06 5.82
N CYS A 182 -16.47 -18.39 6.88
CA CYS A 182 -16.21 -18.97 8.20
C CYS A 182 -17.43 -19.02 9.14
N THR A 183 -18.54 -18.40 8.76
CA THR A 183 -19.76 -18.31 9.59
C THR A 183 -20.88 -19.27 9.14
N ASN A 184 -20.68 -20.00 8.04
CA ASN A 184 -21.61 -21.00 7.51
C ASN A 184 -21.25 -22.42 7.95
#